data_AF-A0AAE0J1K1-F1
#
_entry.id   AF-A0AAE0J1K1-F1
#
_cell.length_a   1.000
_cell.length_b   1.000
_cell.length_c   1.000
_cell.angle_alpha   90.00
_cell.angle_beta   90.00
_cell.angle_gamma   90.00
#
_symmetry.space_group_name_H-M   'P 1'
#
loop_
_entity.id
_entity.type
_entity.pdbx_description
1 polymer ?
#
loop_
_entity_poly.entity_id
_entity_poly.type
_entity_poly.pdbx_seq_one_letter_code
_entity_poly.pdbx_strand_id
1 'polypeptide(L)'
;MRYLCQYRVLSMPSFSAPTSVLARFIEETSPDLTNCFGKTALHYAAFYPGTFDMTKRLLEAQANPLARDHLGHTPLHYSLLSEERELVRSSTTWTERVQTLMRAIFPENRQRALSEAILAAVKTGLEVQLDMVLNEKEEGLNLLLDIPDNSGYQALDIAYSFGKEYESATQKIIALGGKTGSNDKKKSPTRWNKDDRSEHLHVSEDGMEVSFVAYSLAPRYIMGAVRADHPIPTHRRHFYFEVEVVELPVREIWDYRSGL
;
A
#
# COMPACT_ATOMS: atom_id res chain seq x y z
N MET A 1 32.48 13.72 -19.06
CA MET A 1 32.38 13.27 -17.66
C MET A 1 30.91 13.05 -17.32
N ARG A 2 30.46 11.80 -17.36
CA ARG A 2 29.11 11.33 -17.03
C ARG A 2 29.25 10.18 -16.04
N TYR A 3 28.88 10.42 -14.79
CA TYR A 3 28.52 9.39 -13.80
C TYR A 3 27.41 10.07 -12.99
N LEU A 4 26.14 9.88 -13.39
CA LEU A 4 25.24 8.90 -12.80
C LEU A 4 25.35 8.94 -11.28
N CYS A 5 24.41 9.66 -10.64
CA CYS A 5 24.11 9.52 -9.22
C CYS A 5 24.18 8.04 -8.88
N GLN A 6 25.08 7.71 -7.96
CA GLN A 6 25.38 6.36 -7.55
C GLN A 6 24.08 5.65 -7.17
N TYR A 7 23.70 4.73 -8.06
CA TYR A 7 22.84 3.59 -7.79
C TYR A 7 23.38 2.84 -6.57
N ARG A 8 22.88 3.18 -5.38
CA ARG A 8 22.95 2.34 -4.17
C ARG A 8 21.62 2.36 -3.41
N VAL A 9 20.53 2.51 -4.15
CA VAL A 9 19.17 2.23 -3.67
C VAL A 9 18.59 1.17 -4.59
N LEU A 10 18.68 -0.07 -4.12
CA LEU A 10 17.76 -1.19 -4.34
C LEU A 10 16.96 -1.15 -5.67
N SER A 11 17.62 -1.34 -6.81
CA SER A 11 16.96 -2.12 -7.86
C SER A 11 16.98 -3.57 -7.38
N MET A 12 15.89 -4.05 -6.80
CA MET A 12 15.72 -5.49 -6.64
C MET A 12 15.93 -6.11 -8.02
N PRO A 13 16.85 -7.06 -8.20
CA PRO A 13 17.00 -7.73 -9.47
C PRO A 13 15.64 -8.30 -9.86
N SER A 14 15.32 -8.25 -11.15
CA SER A 14 14.25 -9.03 -11.78
C SER A 14 14.13 -10.38 -11.06
N PHE A 15 12.93 -10.70 -10.55
CA PHE A 15 12.63 -11.75 -9.56
C PHE A 15 12.82 -13.20 -10.08
N SER A 16 13.89 -13.45 -10.83
CA SER A 16 14.46 -14.77 -11.09
C SER A 16 15.77 -15.00 -10.32
N ALA A 17 16.21 -14.04 -9.50
CA ALA A 17 17.41 -14.21 -8.68
C ALA A 17 17.15 -15.19 -7.53
N PRO A 18 18.01 -16.20 -7.31
CA PRO A 18 17.79 -17.23 -6.30
C PRO A 18 17.79 -16.63 -4.89
N THR A 19 16.92 -17.17 -4.03
CA THR A 19 16.66 -16.83 -2.62
C THR A 19 17.94 -16.62 -1.78
N SER A 20 19.06 -17.22 -2.18
CA SER A 20 20.38 -17.13 -1.55
C SER A 20 21.07 -15.77 -1.69
N VAL A 21 20.84 -15.02 -2.77
CA VAL A 21 21.49 -13.71 -2.98
C VAL A 21 20.84 -12.63 -2.11
N LEU A 22 19.53 -12.71 -1.91
CA LEU A 22 18.79 -11.80 -1.02
C LEU A 22 19.09 -12.06 0.45
N ALA A 23 19.27 -13.33 0.85
CA ALA A 23 19.63 -13.68 2.23
C ALA A 23 20.98 -13.05 2.66
N ARG A 24 21.98 -13.06 1.78
CA ARG A 24 23.29 -12.46 2.04
C ARG A 24 23.23 -10.92 2.11
N PHE A 25 22.31 -10.31 1.38
CA PHE A 25 22.13 -8.84 1.36
C PHE A 25 21.47 -8.31 2.65
N ILE A 26 20.64 -9.12 3.31
CA ILE A 26 19.97 -8.79 4.59
C ILE A 26 20.94 -8.85 5.77
N GLU A 27 21.96 -9.73 5.75
CA GLU A 27 22.98 -9.79 6.81
C GLU A 27 23.93 -8.59 6.81
N GLU A 28 24.17 -7.98 5.64
CA GLU A 28 25.11 -6.86 5.47
C GLU A 28 24.44 -5.47 5.50
N THR A 29 23.10 -5.41 5.54
CA THR A 29 22.34 -4.15 5.41
C THR A 29 21.14 -4.10 6.36
N SER A 30 20.75 -2.91 6.83
CA SER A 30 19.54 -2.76 7.66
C SER A 30 18.29 -3.31 6.94
N PRO A 31 17.48 -4.18 7.57
CA PRO A 31 16.29 -4.76 6.94
C PRO A 31 15.14 -3.76 6.73
N ASP A 32 15.23 -2.59 7.37
CA ASP A 32 14.22 -1.52 7.33
C ASP A 32 14.48 -0.47 6.26
N LEU A 33 15.48 -0.67 5.39
CA LEU A 33 15.69 0.20 4.24
C LEU A 33 14.45 0.26 3.36
N THR A 34 14.06 1.46 2.98
CA THR A 34 12.91 1.74 2.13
C THR A 34 13.32 2.13 0.72
N ASN A 35 12.45 1.86 -0.24
CA ASN A 35 12.57 2.41 -1.59
C ASN A 35 11.83 3.76 -1.72
N CYS A 36 11.70 4.28 -2.95
CA CYS A 36 11.01 5.53 -3.25
C CYS A 36 9.51 5.55 -2.89
N PHE A 37 8.90 4.40 -2.58
CA PHE A 37 7.52 4.29 -2.11
C PHE A 37 7.43 4.11 -0.59
N GLY A 38 8.55 4.16 0.14
CA GLY A 38 8.59 3.87 1.57
C GLY A 38 8.51 2.37 1.89
N LYS A 39 8.58 1.48 0.89
CA LYS A 39 8.43 0.04 1.09
C LYS A 39 9.74 -0.59 1.52
N THR A 40 9.70 -1.33 2.62
CA THR A 40 10.79 -2.20 3.08
C THR A 40 10.76 -3.56 2.38
N ALA A 41 11.84 -4.33 2.51
CA ALA A 41 11.88 -5.71 2.03
C ALA A 41 10.75 -6.57 2.60
N LEU A 42 10.32 -6.31 3.84
CA LEU A 42 9.24 -7.03 4.50
C LEU A 42 7.87 -6.78 3.85
N HIS A 43 7.62 -5.59 3.28
CA HIS A 43 6.39 -5.32 2.52
C HIS A 43 6.27 -6.24 1.30
N TYR A 44 7.38 -6.39 0.55
CA TYR A 44 7.43 -7.23 -0.64
C TYR A 44 7.33 -8.72 -0.29
N ALA A 45 8.06 -9.17 0.73
CA ALA A 45 8.00 -10.54 1.20
C ALA A 45 6.59 -10.92 1.70
N ALA A 46 5.86 -9.98 2.30
CA ALA A 46 4.49 -10.19 2.71
C ALA A 46 3.51 -10.30 1.52
N PHE A 47 3.74 -9.54 0.45
CA PHE A 47 2.85 -9.46 -0.72
C PHE A 47 2.96 -10.64 -1.68
N TYR A 48 4.16 -11.09 -2.04
CA TYR A 48 4.33 -12.06 -3.11
C TYR A 48 4.11 -13.50 -2.65
N PRO A 49 3.57 -14.40 -3.50
CA PRO A 49 3.52 -15.83 -3.19
C PRO A 49 4.93 -16.44 -3.15
N GLY A 50 5.13 -17.50 -2.37
CA GLY A 50 6.42 -18.23 -2.29
C GLY A 50 7.54 -17.54 -1.49
N THR A 51 7.30 -16.36 -0.91
CA THR A 51 8.30 -15.60 -0.13
C THR A 51 8.15 -15.75 1.39
N PHE A 52 7.48 -16.81 1.85
CA PHE A 52 7.28 -17.03 3.29
C PHE A 52 8.58 -17.20 4.06
N ASP A 53 9.56 -17.94 3.52
CA ASP A 53 10.88 -18.08 4.15
C ASP A 53 11.64 -16.75 4.23
N MET A 54 11.45 -15.86 3.25
CA MET A 54 12.02 -14.51 3.31
C MET A 54 11.36 -13.68 4.42
N THR A 55 10.05 -13.83 4.60
CA THR A 55 9.31 -13.16 5.70
C THR A 55 9.90 -13.55 7.05
N LYS A 56 10.14 -14.85 7.27
CA LYS A 56 10.78 -15.36 8.51
C LYS A 56 12.17 -14.76 8.71
N ARG A 57 13.04 -14.87 7.70
CA ARG A 57 14.42 -14.37 7.77
C ARG A 57 14.50 -12.87 8.06
N LEU A 58 13.61 -12.07 7.45
CA LEU A 58 13.55 -10.64 7.70
C LEU A 58 13.13 -10.33 9.13
N LEU A 59 12.14 -11.05 9.66
CA LEU A 59 11.70 -10.89 11.05
C LEU A 59 12.76 -11.36 12.06
N GLU A 60 13.48 -12.45 11.76
CA GLU A 60 14.64 -12.92 12.52
C GLU A 60 15.77 -11.88 12.54
N ALA A 61 15.94 -11.15 11.44
CA ALA A 61 16.84 -10.01 11.33
C ALA A 61 16.30 -8.72 11.99
N GLN A 62 15.21 -8.80 12.76
CA GLN A 62 14.57 -7.67 13.46
C GLN A 62 13.97 -6.60 12.51
N ALA A 63 13.55 -6.98 11.30
CA ALA A 63 12.76 -6.09 10.45
C ALA A 63 11.50 -5.61 11.19
N ASN A 64 11.18 -4.33 11.10
CA ASN A 64 10.03 -3.74 11.75
C ASN A 64 8.71 -4.20 11.08
N PRO A 65 7.87 -5.02 11.74
CA PRO A 65 6.62 -5.52 11.17
C PRO A 65 5.52 -4.44 11.08
N LEU A 66 5.73 -3.29 11.72
CA LEU A 66 4.84 -2.12 11.71
C LEU A 66 5.38 -0.98 10.85
N ALA A 67 6.46 -1.20 10.08
CA ALA A 67 6.94 -0.22 9.11
C ALA A 67 5.79 0.18 8.16
N ARG A 68 5.68 1.47 7.85
CA ARG A 68 4.65 2.00 6.96
C ARG A 68 5.28 2.52 5.68
N ASP A 69 4.68 2.14 4.55
CA ASP A 69 4.96 2.78 3.28
C ASP A 69 4.33 4.19 3.20
N HIS A 70 4.54 4.90 2.10
CA HIS A 70 3.99 6.26 1.96
C HIS A 70 2.45 6.31 1.87
N LEU A 71 1.79 5.16 1.62
CA LEU A 71 0.34 5.03 1.68
C LEU A 71 -0.16 4.73 3.11
N GLY A 72 0.77 4.56 4.06
CA GLY A 72 0.48 4.19 5.43
C GLY A 72 0.23 2.69 5.62
N HIS A 73 0.44 1.87 4.59
CA HIS A 73 0.26 0.42 4.65
C HIS A 73 1.47 -0.24 5.30
N THR A 74 1.18 -1.25 6.13
CA THR A 74 2.20 -2.11 6.76
C THR A 74 2.39 -3.41 5.99
N PRO A 75 3.44 -4.21 6.27
CA PRO A 75 3.57 -5.55 5.69
C PRO A 75 2.31 -6.42 5.87
N LEU A 76 1.60 -6.30 7.00
CA LEU A 76 0.33 -7.00 7.22
C LEU A 76 -0.74 -6.61 6.19
N HIS A 77 -0.86 -5.32 5.83
CA HIS A 77 -1.77 -4.88 4.77
C HIS A 77 -1.44 -5.60 3.45
N TYR A 78 -0.16 -5.68 3.09
CA TYR A 78 0.29 -6.33 1.87
C TYR A 78 0.02 -7.85 1.86
N SER A 79 0.15 -8.53 2.99
CA SER A 79 -0.24 -9.95 3.08
C SER A 79 -1.73 -10.19 2.85
N LEU A 80 -2.58 -9.22 3.20
CA LEU A 80 -4.02 -9.30 2.92
C LEU A 80 -4.36 -8.82 1.51
N LEU A 81 -3.52 -7.99 0.88
CA LEU A 81 -3.70 -7.62 -0.54
C LEU A 81 -3.20 -8.67 -1.52
N SER A 82 -2.41 -9.67 -1.07
CA SER A 82 -1.83 -10.66 -1.96
C SER A 82 -2.93 -11.46 -2.65
N GLU A 83 -3.08 -11.27 -3.95
CA GLU A 83 -3.93 -12.09 -4.80
C GLU A 83 -3.28 -13.48 -4.95
N GLU A 84 -3.38 -14.34 -3.94
CA GLU A 84 -3.38 -15.79 -4.20
C GLU A 84 -4.71 -16.13 -4.89
N ARG A 85 -4.94 -15.60 -6.09
CA ARG A 85 -6.19 -15.71 -6.88
C ARG A 85 -6.58 -17.15 -7.21
N GLU A 86 -5.69 -18.13 -6.98
CA GLU A 86 -5.88 -19.50 -7.46
C GLU A 86 -5.38 -20.64 -6.55
N LEU A 87 -4.73 -20.36 -5.41
CA LEU A 87 -4.15 -21.39 -4.51
C LEU A 87 -4.74 -21.42 -3.09
N VAL A 88 -5.70 -20.54 -2.81
CA VAL A 88 -6.31 -20.32 -1.49
C VAL A 88 -7.21 -21.47 -1.01
N ARG A 89 -7.46 -22.51 -1.82
CA ARG A 89 -8.23 -23.68 -1.33
C ARG A 89 -7.46 -24.53 -0.31
N SER A 90 -6.13 -24.38 -0.17
CA SER A 90 -5.34 -25.18 0.78
C SER A 90 -3.94 -24.66 1.13
N SER A 91 -3.56 -23.42 0.79
CA SER A 91 -2.20 -22.93 1.07
C SER A 91 -2.02 -22.59 2.55
N THR A 92 -1.61 -23.59 3.35
CA THR A 92 -1.12 -23.44 4.73
C THR A 92 -0.13 -22.27 4.87
N THR A 93 0.62 -21.97 3.80
CA THR A 93 1.70 -20.98 3.80
C THR A 93 1.23 -19.53 3.89
N TRP A 94 0.03 -19.17 3.37
CA TRP A 94 -0.50 -17.80 3.51
C TRP A 94 -0.96 -17.54 4.94
N THR A 95 -1.72 -18.47 5.52
CA THR A 95 -2.16 -18.39 6.92
C THR A 95 -0.97 -18.30 7.87
N GLU A 96 0.02 -19.16 7.68
CA GLU A 96 1.25 -19.11 8.47
C GLU A 96 1.98 -17.76 8.33
N ARG A 97 1.95 -17.12 7.15
CA ARG A 97 2.56 -15.80 6.94
C ARG A 97 1.89 -14.71 7.74
N VAL A 98 0.56 -14.62 7.68
CA VAL A 98 -0.21 -13.63 8.46
C VAL A 98 0.04 -13.85 9.95
N GLN A 99 0.00 -15.10 10.42
CA GLN A 99 0.28 -15.44 11.81
C GLN A 99 1.71 -15.10 12.24
N THR A 100 2.70 -15.37 11.39
CA THR A 100 4.10 -15.02 11.67
C THR A 100 4.29 -13.51 11.80
N LEU A 101 3.66 -12.73 10.92
CA LEU A 101 3.65 -11.26 11.03
C LEU A 101 2.96 -10.79 12.31
N MET A 102 1.79 -11.36 12.64
CA MET A 102 1.07 -11.03 13.87
C MET A 102 1.88 -11.34 15.14
N ARG A 103 2.55 -12.51 15.18
CA ARG A 103 3.42 -12.89 16.31
C ARG A 103 4.61 -11.96 16.49
N ALA A 104 5.15 -11.42 15.40
CA ALA A 104 6.24 -10.45 15.44
C ALA A 104 5.81 -9.07 15.95
N ILE A 105 4.51 -8.74 15.89
CA ILE A 105 3.96 -7.50 16.44
C ILE A 105 3.78 -7.68 17.96
N PHE A 106 4.15 -6.65 18.73
CA PHE A 106 3.92 -6.63 20.17
C PHE A 106 2.42 -6.77 20.51
N PRO A 107 2.04 -7.58 21.52
CA PRO A 107 0.64 -7.91 21.82
C PRO A 107 -0.29 -6.69 21.90
N GLU A 108 0.16 -5.59 22.52
CA GLU A 108 -0.59 -4.35 22.68
C GLU A 108 -0.94 -3.65 21.35
N ASN A 109 -0.20 -3.94 20.28
CA ASN A 109 -0.38 -3.33 18.96
C ASN A 109 -1.07 -4.25 17.96
N ARG A 110 -1.16 -5.57 18.24
CA ARG A 110 -1.75 -6.57 17.32
C ARG A 110 -3.17 -6.22 16.94
N GLN A 111 -3.97 -5.86 17.95
CA GLN A 111 -5.37 -5.50 17.77
C GLN A 111 -5.54 -4.37 16.76
N ARG A 112 -4.79 -3.28 16.95
CA ARG A 112 -4.85 -2.11 16.07
C ARG A 112 -4.30 -2.44 14.68
N ALA A 113 -3.16 -3.11 14.61
CA ALA A 113 -2.53 -3.47 13.34
C ALA A 113 -3.44 -4.34 12.46
N LEU A 114 -4.10 -5.35 13.05
CA LEU A 114 -5.05 -6.19 12.33
C LEU A 114 -6.27 -5.40 11.86
N SER A 115 -6.80 -4.53 12.71
CA SER A 115 -7.99 -3.74 12.40
C SER A 115 -7.74 -2.70 11.31
N GLU A 116 -6.53 -2.15 11.21
CA GLU A 116 -6.16 -1.28 10.09
C GLU A 116 -5.96 -2.11 8.80
N ALA A 117 -5.30 -3.27 8.91
CA ALA A 117 -5.01 -4.11 7.77
C ALA A 117 -6.26 -4.77 7.16
N ILE A 118 -7.32 -5.04 7.95
CA ILE A 118 -8.54 -5.68 7.43
C ILE A 118 -9.24 -4.83 6.37
N LEU A 119 -9.11 -3.50 6.42
CA LEU A 119 -9.64 -2.62 5.38
C LEU A 119 -9.03 -2.95 4.01
N ALA A 120 -7.79 -3.46 3.98
CA ALA A 120 -7.16 -3.95 2.77
C ALA A 120 -7.82 -5.24 2.27
N ALA A 121 -8.15 -6.20 3.15
CA ALA A 121 -8.92 -7.40 2.78
C ALA A 121 -10.33 -7.06 2.28
N VAL A 122 -10.99 -6.06 2.88
CA VAL A 122 -12.29 -5.57 2.38
C VAL A 122 -12.14 -4.92 1.01
N LYS A 123 -10.98 -4.37 0.63
CA LYS A 123 -10.74 -3.82 -0.72
C LYS A 123 -10.48 -4.88 -1.80
N THR A 124 -10.10 -6.10 -1.43
CA THR A 124 -9.86 -7.20 -2.40
C THR A 124 -11.13 -7.97 -2.74
N GLY A 125 -12.16 -7.92 -1.89
CA GLY A 125 -13.42 -8.63 -2.08
C GLY A 125 -13.34 -10.12 -1.85
N LEU A 126 -12.20 -10.58 -1.33
CA LEU A 126 -11.95 -11.99 -1.07
C LEU A 126 -12.48 -12.34 0.32
N GLU A 127 -13.69 -12.89 0.36
CA GLU A 127 -14.32 -13.37 1.59
C GLU A 127 -13.42 -14.32 2.38
N VAL A 128 -12.60 -15.13 1.71
CA VAL A 128 -11.69 -16.07 2.38
C VAL A 128 -10.68 -15.35 3.27
N GLN A 129 -10.22 -14.16 2.87
CA GLN A 129 -9.29 -13.38 3.69
C GLN A 129 -9.98 -12.81 4.93
N LEU A 130 -11.22 -12.34 4.78
CA LEU A 130 -12.06 -11.92 5.90
C LEU A 130 -12.31 -13.09 6.86
N ASP A 131 -12.69 -14.25 6.32
CA ASP A 131 -13.00 -15.45 7.10
C ASP A 131 -11.83 -15.99 7.87
N MET A 132 -10.63 -15.96 7.28
CA MET A 132 -9.43 -16.40 7.99
C MET A 132 -9.08 -15.44 9.12
N VAL A 133 -9.09 -14.13 8.86
CA VAL A 133 -8.87 -13.10 9.90
C VAL A 133 -9.92 -13.20 11.02
N LEU A 134 -11.16 -13.52 10.68
CA LEU A 134 -12.25 -13.74 11.64
C LEU A 134 -12.08 -15.03 12.46
N ASN A 135 -11.49 -16.06 11.86
CA ASN A 135 -11.27 -17.36 12.49
C ASN A 135 -9.89 -17.48 13.15
N GLU A 136 -9.06 -16.42 13.13
CA GLU A 136 -7.83 -16.35 13.92
C GLU A 136 -8.18 -16.52 15.40
N LYS A 137 -7.91 -17.71 15.94
CA LYS A 137 -8.22 -18.11 17.32
C LYS A 137 -7.22 -17.54 18.33
N GLU A 138 -6.73 -16.32 18.11
CA GLU A 138 -5.91 -15.66 19.11
C GLU A 138 -6.85 -15.13 20.20
N GLU A 139 -6.87 -15.80 21.35
CA GLU A 139 -7.74 -15.44 22.47
C GLU A 139 -7.57 -13.96 22.84
N GLY A 140 -8.66 -13.19 22.70
CA GLY A 140 -8.69 -11.78 23.07
C GLY A 140 -8.52 -10.77 21.93
N LEU A 141 -8.28 -11.19 20.69
CA LEU A 141 -8.41 -10.29 19.54
C LEU A 141 -9.88 -10.11 19.16
N ASN A 142 -10.40 -8.91 19.34
CA ASN A 142 -11.76 -8.53 18.96
C ASN A 142 -11.72 -7.80 17.63
N LEU A 143 -12.40 -8.26 16.60
CA LEU A 143 -12.35 -7.55 15.33
C LEU A 143 -12.97 -6.15 15.43
N LEU A 144 -12.16 -5.08 15.26
CA LEU A 144 -12.63 -3.70 15.29
C LEU A 144 -12.91 -3.21 13.86
N LEU A 145 -14.13 -3.44 13.39
CA LEU A 145 -14.59 -3.01 12.07
C LEU A 145 -14.88 -1.50 11.97
N ASP A 146 -14.97 -0.82 13.11
CA ASP A 146 -15.30 0.60 13.22
C ASP A 146 -14.06 1.51 13.23
N ILE A 147 -12.85 0.96 13.00
CA ILE A 147 -11.64 1.78 12.85
C ILE A 147 -11.60 2.36 11.43
N PRO A 148 -11.56 3.70 11.29
CA PRO A 148 -11.46 4.32 9.97
C PRO A 148 -10.03 4.29 9.43
N ASP A 149 -9.89 4.28 8.10
CA ASP A 149 -8.62 4.54 7.43
C ASP A 149 -8.18 6.02 7.54
N ASN A 150 -7.03 6.34 6.96
CA ASN A 150 -6.48 7.71 6.93
C ASN A 150 -7.40 8.75 6.24
N SER A 151 -8.39 8.27 5.48
CA SER A 151 -9.40 9.06 4.78
C SER A 151 -10.74 9.11 5.53
N GLY A 152 -10.87 8.42 6.67
CA GLY A 152 -12.08 8.40 7.49
C GLY A 152 -13.08 7.28 7.15
N TYR A 153 -12.73 6.35 6.25
CA TYR A 153 -13.63 5.29 5.79
C TYR A 153 -13.46 4.03 6.64
N GLN A 154 -14.58 3.49 7.13
CA GLN A 154 -14.62 2.21 7.85
C GLN A 154 -14.85 1.04 6.88
N ALA A 155 -14.74 -0.19 7.37
CA ALA A 155 -14.90 -1.41 6.57
C ALA A 155 -16.22 -1.43 5.79
N LEU A 156 -17.33 -1.04 6.44
CA LEU A 156 -18.64 -1.03 5.79
C LEU A 156 -18.76 0.07 4.72
N ASP A 157 -18.13 1.23 4.93
CA ASP A 157 -18.11 2.30 3.93
C ASP A 157 -17.39 1.86 2.65
N ILE A 158 -16.28 1.14 2.82
CA ILE A 158 -15.49 0.59 1.72
C ILE A 158 -16.29 -0.48 0.99
N ALA A 159 -16.92 -1.42 1.70
CA ALA A 159 -17.72 -2.48 1.09
C ALA A 159 -18.86 -1.91 0.22
N TYR A 160 -19.57 -0.88 0.71
CA TYR A 160 -20.60 -0.19 -0.09
C TYR A 160 -20.05 0.50 -1.34
N SER A 161 -18.79 0.92 -1.36
CA SER A 161 -18.17 1.57 -2.52
C SER A 161 -18.06 0.66 -3.75
N PHE A 162 -17.97 -0.66 -3.54
CA PHE A 162 -17.84 -1.65 -4.60
C PHE A 162 -19.19 -2.21 -5.10
N GLY A 163 -20.30 -1.85 -4.45
CA GLY A 163 -21.65 -2.21 -4.89
C GLY A 163 -21.95 -3.71 -4.84
N LYS A 164 -22.65 -4.22 -5.85
CA LYS A 164 -23.22 -5.58 -5.86
C LYS A 164 -22.20 -6.71 -5.78
N GLU A 165 -20.99 -6.49 -6.30
CA GLU A 165 -19.92 -7.49 -6.31
C GLU A 165 -19.48 -7.89 -4.89
N TYR A 166 -19.71 -7.02 -3.91
CA TYR A 166 -19.27 -7.18 -2.52
C TYR A 166 -20.45 -7.41 -1.58
N GLU A 167 -21.63 -7.76 -2.10
CA GLU A 167 -22.86 -7.87 -1.29
C GLU A 167 -22.73 -8.90 -0.16
N SER A 168 -22.12 -10.04 -0.42
CA SER A 168 -21.93 -11.09 0.59
C SER A 168 -20.89 -10.68 1.66
N ALA A 169 -19.76 -10.08 1.26
CA ALA A 169 -18.81 -9.46 2.20
C ALA A 169 -19.46 -8.34 3.03
N THR A 170 -20.32 -7.51 2.42
CA THR A 170 -21.08 -6.43 3.07
C THR A 170 -21.99 -7.00 4.15
N GLN A 171 -22.79 -8.03 3.84
CA GLN A 171 -23.68 -8.66 4.81
C GLN A 171 -22.91 -9.27 5.97
N LYS A 172 -21.72 -9.84 5.70
CA LYS A 172 -20.85 -10.37 6.73
C LYS A 172 -20.33 -9.29 7.68
N ILE A 173 -19.85 -8.17 7.15
CA ILE A 173 -19.40 -7.02 7.95
C ILE A 173 -20.54 -6.49 8.82
N ILE A 174 -21.77 -6.42 8.30
CA ILE A 174 -22.97 -6.03 9.06
C ILE A 174 -23.26 -7.03 10.18
N ALA A 175 -23.23 -8.34 9.89
CA ALA A 175 -23.48 -9.39 10.88
C ALA A 175 -22.47 -9.37 12.04
N LEU A 176 -21.25 -8.90 11.76
CA LEU A 176 -20.19 -8.70 12.75
C LEU A 176 -20.28 -7.37 13.50
N GLY A 177 -21.32 -6.57 13.24
CA GLY A 177 -21.57 -5.30 13.92
C GLY A 177 -20.79 -4.12 13.36
N GLY A 178 -20.16 -4.24 12.19
CA GLY A 178 -19.48 -3.14 11.52
C GLY A 178 -20.44 -2.01 11.16
N LYS A 179 -19.99 -0.77 11.32
CA LYS A 179 -20.77 0.44 11.05
C LYS A 179 -20.13 1.29 9.96
N THR A 180 -20.91 2.24 9.46
CA THR A 180 -20.42 3.32 8.60
C THR A 180 -19.92 4.47 9.46
N GLY A 181 -18.78 5.06 9.07
CA GLY A 181 -18.23 6.22 9.76
C GLY A 181 -19.09 7.47 9.58
N SER A 182 -18.98 8.42 10.51
CA SER A 182 -19.61 9.74 10.32
C SER A 182 -19.07 10.41 9.06
N ASN A 183 -19.98 10.96 8.24
CA ASN A 183 -19.61 11.64 7.01
C ASN A 183 -18.70 12.85 7.26
N ASP A 184 -18.79 13.50 8.42
CA ASP A 184 -17.95 14.65 8.78
C ASP A 184 -16.46 14.27 8.96
N LYS A 185 -16.18 12.98 9.19
CA LYS A 185 -14.81 12.45 9.31
C LYS A 185 -14.23 11.99 7.97
N LYS A 186 -15.07 11.82 6.94
CA LYS A 186 -14.64 11.36 5.61
C LYS A 186 -14.03 12.52 4.84
N LYS A 187 -12.75 12.41 4.52
CA LYS A 187 -12.03 13.42 3.76
C LYS A 187 -12.39 13.31 2.29
N SER A 188 -12.64 14.46 1.67
CA SER A 188 -12.80 14.57 0.21
C SER A 188 -11.44 14.82 -0.43
N PRO A 189 -11.23 14.43 -1.70
CA PRO A 189 -10.02 14.77 -2.41
C PRO A 189 -9.93 16.28 -2.59
N THR A 190 -8.77 16.83 -2.24
CA THR A 190 -8.51 18.28 -2.33
C THR A 190 -7.24 18.63 -3.09
N ARG A 191 -6.33 17.66 -3.26
CA ARG A 191 -5.00 17.88 -3.85
C ARG A 191 -4.44 16.58 -4.44
N TRP A 192 -3.35 16.70 -5.18
CA TRP A 192 -2.60 15.57 -5.71
C TRP A 192 -1.81 14.87 -4.61
N ASN A 193 -1.79 13.55 -4.66
CA ASN A 193 -1.00 12.75 -3.75
C ASN A 193 0.47 12.74 -4.21
N LYS A 194 1.34 13.34 -3.39
CA LYS A 194 2.79 13.40 -3.65
C LYS A 194 3.46 12.03 -3.70
N ASP A 195 2.85 11.04 -3.06
CA ASP A 195 3.39 9.69 -2.86
C ASP A 195 2.72 8.65 -3.78
N ASP A 196 1.47 8.89 -4.21
CA ASP A 196 0.72 8.04 -5.15
C ASP A 196 0.72 8.66 -6.56
N ARG A 197 1.91 8.66 -7.17
CA ARG A 197 2.17 9.23 -8.50
C ARG A 197 3.21 8.43 -9.27
N SER A 198 3.20 8.60 -10.59
CA SER A 198 4.25 8.08 -11.47
C SER A 198 5.58 8.78 -11.16
N GLU A 199 6.68 8.01 -11.22
CA GLU A 199 8.01 8.42 -10.74
C GLU A 199 8.53 9.71 -11.38
N HIS A 200 8.33 9.86 -12.69
CA HIS A 200 8.79 10.99 -13.49
C HIS A 200 7.88 12.22 -13.44
N LEU A 201 6.75 12.15 -12.74
CA LEU A 201 5.99 13.35 -12.39
C LEU A 201 6.70 14.09 -11.25
N HIS A 202 6.35 15.34 -11.00
CA HIS A 202 6.73 16.07 -9.81
C HIS A 202 5.47 16.71 -9.27
N VAL A 203 5.19 16.52 -7.98
CA VAL A 203 4.05 17.15 -7.31
C VAL A 203 4.62 18.17 -6.33
N SER A 204 4.07 19.40 -6.37
CA SER A 204 4.46 20.48 -5.46
C SER A 204 4.25 20.11 -3.99
N GLU A 205 4.93 20.80 -3.08
CA GLU A 205 4.81 20.52 -1.63
C GLU A 205 3.39 20.67 -1.09
N ASP A 206 2.62 21.62 -1.64
CA ASP A 206 1.22 21.85 -1.27
C ASP A 206 0.23 20.88 -1.93
N GLY A 207 0.70 20.09 -2.91
CA GLY A 207 -0.08 19.12 -3.68
C GLY A 207 -0.97 19.75 -4.76
N MET A 208 -0.78 21.03 -5.10
CA MET A 208 -1.66 21.74 -6.05
C MET A 208 -1.17 21.69 -7.49
N GLU A 209 0.12 21.43 -7.72
CA GLU A 209 0.73 21.42 -9.05
C GLU A 209 1.34 20.06 -9.37
N VAL A 210 1.18 19.61 -10.61
CA VAL A 210 1.88 18.44 -11.16
C VAL A 210 2.64 18.86 -12.41
N SER A 211 3.94 18.60 -12.45
CA SER A 211 4.80 18.88 -13.60
C SER A 211 5.52 17.62 -14.08
N PHE A 212 5.89 17.60 -15.36
CA PHE A 212 6.72 16.54 -15.94
C PHE A 212 7.50 17.07 -17.13
N VAL A 213 8.62 16.43 -17.46
CA VAL A 213 9.43 16.78 -18.63
C VAL A 213 9.17 15.78 -19.75
N ALA A 214 8.60 16.25 -20.87
CA ALA A 214 8.32 15.42 -22.03
C ALA A 214 9.58 15.22 -22.89
N TYR A 215 10.14 14.01 -22.89
CA TYR A 215 11.26 13.64 -23.77
C TYR A 215 10.74 12.99 -25.05
N SER A 216 10.23 13.77 -26.00
CA SER A 216 10.07 13.38 -27.42
C SER A 216 9.53 11.94 -27.70
N LEU A 217 8.61 11.42 -26.89
CA LEU A 217 7.94 10.15 -27.17
C LEU A 217 6.54 10.45 -27.71
N ALA A 218 6.19 9.75 -28.78
CA ALA A 218 5.02 10.01 -29.60
C ALA A 218 3.74 10.28 -28.77
N PRO A 219 2.92 11.28 -29.14
CA PRO A 219 1.84 11.86 -28.32
C PRO A 219 0.61 10.94 -28.11
N ARG A 220 0.75 9.62 -28.21
CA ARG A 220 -0.37 8.66 -28.19
C ARG A 220 -0.45 7.80 -26.93
N TYR A 221 0.38 8.04 -25.93
CA TYR A 221 0.41 7.23 -24.71
C TYR A 221 0.17 8.06 -23.46
N ILE A 222 -0.51 7.46 -22.48
CA ILE A 222 -0.66 8.01 -21.13
C ILE A 222 0.75 8.23 -20.58
N MET A 223 1.13 9.50 -20.40
CA MET A 223 2.48 9.85 -19.95
C MET A 223 2.70 9.47 -18.49
N GLY A 224 1.67 9.49 -17.67
CA GLY A 224 1.73 9.08 -16.28
C GLY A 224 0.37 9.23 -15.60
N ALA A 225 0.29 8.76 -14.38
CA ALA A 225 -0.85 8.91 -13.50
C ALA A 225 -0.41 9.47 -12.16
N VAL A 226 -1.25 10.33 -11.58
CA VAL A 226 -1.19 10.81 -10.20
C VAL A 226 -2.60 10.69 -9.63
N ARG A 227 -2.71 10.23 -8.39
CA ARG A 227 -4.01 10.12 -7.71
C ARG A 227 -4.23 11.30 -6.79
N ALA A 228 -5.50 11.51 -6.42
CA ALA A 228 -5.84 12.47 -5.39
C ALA A 228 -5.41 11.96 -4.00
N ASP A 229 -5.26 12.86 -3.05
CA ASP A 229 -4.90 12.59 -1.65
C ASP A 229 -5.93 11.73 -0.90
N HIS A 230 -7.20 11.80 -1.30
CA HIS A 230 -8.31 11.04 -0.70
C HIS A 230 -9.23 10.43 -1.76
N PRO A 231 -9.95 9.33 -1.46
CA PRO A 231 -10.88 8.72 -2.40
C PRO A 231 -12.13 9.58 -2.62
N ILE A 232 -12.74 9.43 -3.79
CA ILE A 232 -14.03 10.08 -4.10
C ILE A 232 -15.10 9.54 -3.13
N PRO A 233 -15.85 10.39 -2.42
CA PRO A 233 -16.87 9.93 -1.51
C PRO A 233 -18.02 9.19 -2.21
N THR A 234 -18.34 8.00 -1.73
CA THR A 234 -19.36 7.10 -2.31
C THR A 234 -20.77 7.69 -2.38
N HIS A 235 -21.09 8.65 -1.51
CA HIS A 235 -22.38 9.34 -1.51
C HIS A 235 -22.48 10.44 -2.59
N ARG A 236 -21.38 10.79 -3.27
CA ARG A 236 -21.36 11.80 -4.34
C ARG A 236 -21.33 11.11 -5.69
N ARG A 237 -22.35 11.37 -6.52
CA ARG A 237 -22.44 10.80 -7.87
C ARG A 237 -21.54 11.49 -8.90
N HIS A 238 -21.18 12.75 -8.66
CA HIS A 238 -20.30 13.52 -9.51
C HIS A 238 -19.27 14.24 -8.65
N PHE A 239 -18.01 14.19 -9.06
CA PHE A 239 -16.91 14.92 -8.46
C PHE A 239 -16.11 15.56 -9.59
N TYR A 240 -15.89 16.87 -9.50
CA TYR A 240 -15.22 17.65 -10.53
C TYR A 240 -13.92 18.21 -9.98
N PHE A 241 -12.86 18.13 -10.77
CA PHE A 241 -11.62 18.87 -10.56
C PHE A 241 -11.50 19.87 -11.70
N GLU A 242 -11.20 21.12 -11.35
CA GLU A 242 -10.76 22.10 -12.33
C GLU A 242 -9.25 22.02 -12.42
N VAL A 243 -8.73 21.83 -13.62
CA VAL A 243 -7.29 21.70 -13.88
C VAL A 243 -6.93 22.65 -15.00
N GLU A 244 -6.01 23.56 -14.72
CA GLU A 244 -5.38 24.40 -15.73
C GLU A 244 -4.18 23.67 -16.32
N VAL A 245 -4.14 23.52 -17.64
CA VAL A 245 -3.00 22.90 -18.34
C VAL A 245 -2.10 24.01 -18.86
N VAL A 246 -0.91 24.12 -18.27
CA VAL A 246 0.08 25.12 -18.65
C VAL A 246 1.19 24.46 -19.49
N GLU A 247 1.32 24.85 -20.74
CA GLU A 247 2.44 24.43 -21.60
C GLU A 247 3.59 25.43 -21.46
N LEU A 248 4.65 25.02 -20.76
CA LEU A 248 5.85 25.84 -20.60
C LEU A 248 6.80 25.60 -21.79
N PRO A 249 7.30 26.65 -22.46
CA PRO A 249 8.31 26.49 -23.50
C PRO A 249 9.56 25.84 -22.88
N VAL A 250 10.24 25.00 -23.66
CA VAL A 250 11.53 24.40 -23.27
C VAL A 250 12.57 25.53 -23.13
N ARG A 251 12.58 26.21 -22.00
CA ARG A 251 13.54 27.24 -21.62
C ARG A 251 14.24 26.79 -20.36
N GLU A 252 15.45 26.26 -20.53
CA GLU A 252 16.54 26.22 -19.53
C GLU A 252 16.15 26.10 -18.05
N ILE A 253 15.28 25.15 -17.67
CA ILE A 253 15.09 24.81 -16.26
C ILE A 253 16.15 23.79 -15.86
N TRP A 254 17.44 24.15 -15.85
CA TRP A 254 18.51 23.44 -15.09
C TRP A 254 19.76 24.33 -14.97
N ASP A 255 19.75 25.33 -14.09
CA ASP A 255 21.00 25.92 -13.57
C ASP A 255 21.24 25.54 -12.10
N TYR A 256 21.08 24.24 -11.78
CA TYR A 256 21.55 23.65 -10.52
C TYR A 256 23.01 23.16 -10.64
N ARG A 257 23.86 23.94 -11.34
CA ARG A 257 25.32 23.78 -11.36
C ARG A 257 26.02 25.10 -11.08
N SER A 258 25.65 25.77 -10.02
CA SER A 258 26.42 26.91 -9.48
C SER A 258 26.34 26.91 -7.96
N GLY A 259 26.97 25.89 -7.37
CA GLY A 259 27.29 25.79 -5.95
C GLY A 259 28.43 24.79 -5.81
N LEU A 260 29.66 25.30 -5.99
CA LEU A 260 30.94 24.63 -5.79
C LEU A 260 31.06 24.02 -4.38
#